data_AF-A0A1H8B7Y2-F1
#
_entry.id   AF-A0A1H8B7Y2-F1
#
_cell.length_a   1.000
_cell.length_b   1.000
_cell.length_c   1.000
_cell.angle_alpha   90.00
_cell.angle_beta   90.00
_cell.angle_gamma   90.00
#
_symmetry.space_group_name_H-M   'P 1'
#
loop_
_entity.id
_entity.type
_entity.pdbx_description
1 polymer ?
#
loop_
_entity_poly.entity_id
_entity_poly.type
_entity_poly.pdbx_seq_one_letter_code
_entity_poly.pdbx_strand_id
1 'polypeptide(L)'
;MKFPKRTIVISLLSAFVVIIASTSATVENAGLTGDKDDYIFKPNLSDYHIFKGKMNNLIPSAGFYSYTLATTLFTDYAEKQRLIWLPPGTKMSRINDGLLDFPEGSMIVKTFYYPFDKRDNFSRLHIVETRLLVKSKGKWNTADYKWTDGQSDAQLFPSGGSKLVTYTDKSGAMRSIPYQIPSKKNCVTCHNSNGTIFPIGPKVRNMNFDVPAEGKTENQLEAFQKIGILNHFDVHKSASLPQAFNTDYSVEDQARAYMEINCAHCHNPTGRAKETRLYLSYSLPLHQTSILRDQKSILRKTGNRSMPKAGSTIIHTEGVELIRAYIASLNKTN
;
A
#
# COMPACT_ATOMS: atom_id res chain seq x y z
N MET A 1 15.14 13.87 95.07
CA MET A 1 14.31 12.88 94.35
C MET A 1 15.09 12.35 93.16
N LYS A 2 15.54 11.09 93.23
CA LYS A 2 16.27 10.38 92.17
C LYS A 2 15.26 9.82 91.16
N PHE A 3 15.35 10.21 89.90
CA PHE A 3 14.66 9.53 88.80
C PHE A 3 15.65 8.59 88.08
N PRO A 4 15.26 7.35 87.76
CA PRO A 4 16.19 6.33 87.27
C PRO A 4 16.52 6.51 85.78
N LYS A 5 17.74 6.09 85.43
CA LYS A 5 18.33 6.12 84.10
C LYS A 5 17.53 5.24 83.12
N ARG A 6 17.20 5.81 81.96
CA ARG A 6 16.57 5.11 80.82
C ARG A 6 17.62 4.27 80.11
N THR A 7 17.40 2.95 80.07
CA THR A 7 18.15 2.03 79.21
C THR A 7 17.48 2.02 77.84
N ILE A 8 18.11 2.64 76.83
CA ILE A 8 17.64 2.61 75.45
C ILE A 8 18.18 1.32 74.82
N VAL A 9 17.30 0.35 74.60
CA VAL A 9 17.60 -0.85 73.82
C VAL A 9 17.48 -0.47 72.34
N ILE A 10 18.62 -0.23 71.68
CA ILE A 10 18.68 -0.03 70.24
C ILE A 10 18.49 -1.40 69.58
N SER A 11 17.26 -1.68 69.15
CA SER A 11 16.98 -2.83 68.28
C SER A 11 17.57 -2.54 66.90
N LEU A 12 18.66 -3.23 66.56
CA LEU A 12 19.21 -3.28 65.21
C LEU A 12 18.22 -4.01 64.29
N LEU A 13 17.32 -3.25 63.64
CA LEU A 13 16.59 -3.75 62.48
C LEU A 13 17.60 -3.89 61.33
N SER A 14 18.05 -5.11 61.09
CA SER A 14 18.77 -5.49 59.89
C SER A 14 17.85 -5.35 58.67
N ALA A 15 17.95 -4.22 57.98
CA ALA A 15 17.32 -4.03 56.68
C ALA A 15 18.00 -4.95 55.65
N PHE A 16 17.38 -6.09 55.36
CA PHE A 16 17.72 -6.90 54.20
C PHE A 16 17.29 -6.12 52.95
N VAL A 17 18.21 -5.36 52.37
CA VAL A 17 18.03 -4.80 51.03
C VAL A 17 18.19 -5.95 50.05
N VAL A 18 17.08 -6.57 49.64
CA VAL A 18 17.06 -7.45 48.47
C VAL A 18 17.24 -6.55 47.26
N ILE A 19 18.48 -6.46 46.77
CA ILE A 19 18.77 -5.90 45.46
C ILE A 19 18.22 -6.90 44.43
N ILE A 20 16.96 -6.72 44.05
CA ILE A 20 16.45 -7.33 42.82
C ILE A 20 17.13 -6.57 41.71
N ALA A 21 18.23 -7.13 41.19
CA ALA A 21 18.75 -6.75 39.89
C ALA A 21 17.65 -7.10 38.88
N SER A 22 16.78 -6.13 38.59
CA SER A 22 15.96 -6.19 37.40
C SER A 22 16.93 -6.15 36.24
N THR A 23 17.27 -7.33 35.74
CA THR A 23 17.66 -7.46 34.34
C THR A 23 16.43 -7.01 33.57
N SER A 24 16.40 -5.71 33.27
CA SER A 24 15.72 -5.20 32.10
C SER A 24 16.40 -5.89 30.92
N ALA A 25 16.01 -7.14 30.66
CA ALA A 25 16.07 -7.69 29.34
C ALA A 25 15.16 -6.78 28.53
N THR A 26 15.75 -5.68 28.04
CA THR A 26 15.26 -5.05 26.84
C THR A 26 15.09 -6.20 25.88
N VAL A 27 13.83 -6.54 25.59
CA VAL A 27 13.52 -7.11 24.30
C VAL A 27 13.99 -6.04 23.34
N GLU A 28 15.27 -6.10 22.95
CA GLU A 28 15.70 -5.64 21.66
C GLU A 28 14.71 -6.33 20.73
N ASN A 29 13.69 -5.57 20.31
CA ASN A 29 13.11 -5.81 19.01
C ASN A 29 14.32 -5.98 18.12
N ALA A 30 14.56 -7.21 17.67
CA ALA A 30 15.51 -7.50 16.64
C ALA A 30 15.21 -6.48 15.55
N GLY A 31 16.00 -5.42 15.54
CA GLY A 31 15.95 -4.44 14.48
C GLY A 31 16.10 -5.29 13.24
N LEU A 32 15.17 -5.14 12.31
CA LEU A 32 15.49 -5.46 10.92
C LEU A 32 16.74 -4.63 10.64
N THR A 33 17.89 -5.28 10.80
CA THR A 33 19.19 -4.78 10.42
C THR A 33 18.97 -4.32 8.99
N GLY A 34 19.31 -3.06 8.75
CA GLY A 34 19.12 -2.46 7.45
C GLY A 34 19.82 -3.32 6.41
N ASP A 35 19.05 -4.09 5.65
CA ASP A 35 19.50 -4.54 4.35
C ASP A 35 19.89 -3.26 3.62
N LYS A 36 21.20 -3.10 3.38
CA LYS A 36 21.66 -2.15 2.37
C LYS A 36 20.88 -2.50 1.11
N ASP A 37 20.23 -1.50 0.49
CA ASP A 37 19.56 -1.77 -0.77
C ASP A 37 20.57 -2.39 -1.73
N ASP A 38 20.18 -3.48 -2.37
CA ASP A 38 20.98 -4.08 -3.45
C ASP A 38 20.93 -3.23 -4.73
N TYR A 39 20.29 -2.06 -4.64
CA TYR A 39 20.11 -1.08 -5.68
C TYR A 39 20.37 0.33 -5.14
N ILE A 40 21.23 1.09 -5.83
CA ILE A 40 21.51 2.49 -5.47
C ILE A 40 20.56 3.38 -6.26
N PHE A 41 19.60 3.97 -5.56
CA PHE A 41 18.67 4.94 -6.16
C PHE A 41 19.36 6.27 -6.47
N LYS A 42 19.06 6.82 -7.64
CA LYS A 42 19.54 8.14 -8.08
C LYS A 42 18.94 9.26 -7.22
N PRO A 43 19.67 10.37 -6.96
CA PRO A 43 19.15 11.47 -6.16
C PRO A 43 17.91 12.15 -6.76
N ASN A 44 17.85 12.32 -8.08
CA ASN A 44 16.74 12.98 -8.76
C ASN A 44 15.93 11.97 -9.58
N LEU A 45 14.61 12.23 -9.70
CA LEU A 45 13.70 11.39 -10.47
C LEU A 45 13.92 11.57 -11.98
N SER A 46 14.27 12.78 -12.41
CA SER A 46 14.59 13.10 -13.81
C SER A 46 15.73 12.24 -14.39
N ASP A 47 16.67 11.79 -13.56
CA ASP A 47 17.81 10.97 -13.98
C ASP A 47 17.41 9.55 -14.46
N TYR A 48 16.15 9.14 -14.26
CA TYR A 48 15.61 7.88 -14.79
C TYR A 48 14.91 8.06 -16.14
N HIS A 49 14.70 9.30 -16.59
CA HIS A 49 13.99 9.62 -17.83
C HIS A 49 12.61 8.95 -17.94
N ILE A 50 11.89 8.81 -16.82
CA ILE A 50 10.55 8.17 -16.77
C ILE A 50 9.54 8.94 -17.62
N PHE A 51 9.64 10.27 -17.65
CA PHE A 51 8.72 11.14 -18.37
C PHE A 51 9.40 11.88 -19.52
N LYS A 52 8.66 12.04 -20.63
CA LYS A 52 9.08 12.82 -21.79
C LYS A 52 8.70 14.29 -21.63
N GLY A 53 9.64 15.17 -21.96
CA GLY A 53 9.41 16.62 -21.93
C GLY A 53 9.31 17.15 -20.50
N LYS A 54 8.31 18.01 -20.23
CA LYS A 54 8.09 18.54 -18.88
C LYS A 54 7.59 17.41 -17.97
N MET A 55 8.34 17.13 -16.91
CA MET A 55 8.06 16.04 -15.96
C MET A 55 6.63 16.09 -15.40
N ASN A 56 6.11 17.28 -15.07
CA ASN A 56 4.76 17.42 -14.53
C ASN A 56 3.61 17.19 -15.52
N ASN A 57 3.90 17.01 -16.81
CA ASN A 57 2.89 16.53 -17.75
C ASN A 57 2.64 15.03 -17.58
N LEU A 58 3.52 14.31 -16.85
CA LEU A 58 3.42 12.88 -16.59
C LEU A 58 3.26 12.04 -17.87
N ILE A 59 3.85 12.49 -18.98
CA ILE A 59 3.82 11.76 -20.25
C ILE A 59 4.91 10.70 -20.19
N PRO A 60 4.59 9.39 -20.19
CA PRO A 60 5.60 8.35 -20.08
C PRO A 60 6.59 8.39 -21.25
N SER A 61 7.87 8.19 -20.97
CA SER A 61 8.89 7.97 -21.99
C SER A 61 8.71 6.61 -22.69
N ALA A 62 9.31 6.46 -23.86
CA ALA A 62 9.33 5.18 -24.56
C ALA A 62 9.87 4.04 -23.68
N GLY A 63 9.19 2.90 -23.67
CA GLY A 63 9.52 1.74 -22.83
C GLY A 63 8.88 1.75 -21.43
N PHE A 64 8.21 2.84 -21.03
CA PHE A 64 7.34 2.85 -19.86
C PHE A 64 5.88 2.62 -20.28
N TYR A 65 5.29 1.54 -19.76
CA TYR A 65 3.95 1.10 -20.11
C TYR A 65 2.97 1.41 -18.98
N SER A 66 1.95 2.20 -19.29
CA SER A 66 0.87 2.49 -18.36
C SER A 66 0.04 1.24 -18.08
N TYR A 67 -0.36 1.06 -16.83
CA TYR A 67 -1.35 0.04 -16.45
C TYR A 67 -2.36 0.60 -15.48
N THR A 68 -3.54 -0.01 -15.47
CA THR A 68 -4.62 0.34 -14.56
C THR A 68 -5.04 -0.87 -13.73
N LEU A 69 -5.74 -0.62 -12.64
CA LEU A 69 -6.21 -1.67 -11.74
C LEU A 69 -7.73 -1.58 -11.63
N ALA A 70 -8.42 -2.71 -11.67
CA ALA A 70 -9.88 -2.76 -11.53
C ALA A 70 -10.31 -2.18 -10.18
N THR A 71 -9.60 -2.55 -9.12
CA THR A 71 -9.75 -1.95 -7.79
C THR A 71 -8.43 -1.40 -7.28
N THR A 72 -8.45 -0.17 -6.79
CA THR A 72 -7.25 0.60 -6.44
C THR A 72 -7.04 0.72 -4.93
N LEU A 73 -5.77 0.73 -4.51
CA LEU A 73 -5.38 1.05 -3.14
C LEU A 73 -5.76 2.52 -2.83
N PHE A 74 -6.53 2.70 -1.76
CA PHE A 74 -6.84 4.02 -1.22
C PHE A 74 -5.59 4.67 -0.62
N THR A 75 -5.40 5.96 -0.90
CA THR A 75 -4.30 6.77 -0.37
C THR A 75 -4.78 8.21 -0.33
N ASP A 76 -5.61 8.52 0.66
CA ASP A 76 -6.16 9.86 0.91
C ASP A 76 -6.75 10.56 -0.34
N TYR A 77 -7.50 9.82 -1.15
CA TYR A 77 -8.07 10.28 -2.43
C TYR A 77 -7.07 10.77 -3.48
N ALA A 78 -5.77 10.49 -3.32
CA ALA A 78 -4.76 10.73 -4.36
C ALA A 78 -5.03 9.86 -5.59
N GLU A 79 -5.00 10.50 -6.75
CA GLU A 79 -4.94 9.82 -8.04
C GLU A 79 -3.53 9.28 -8.27
N LYS A 80 -3.44 8.27 -9.14
CA LYS A 80 -2.23 7.47 -9.30
C LYS A 80 -2.02 7.12 -10.76
N GLN A 81 -0.93 7.64 -11.34
CA GLN A 81 -0.39 7.07 -12.56
C GLN A 81 0.50 5.89 -12.17
N ARG A 82 0.41 4.80 -12.94
CA ARG A 82 1.20 3.60 -12.71
C ARG A 82 1.85 3.15 -13.99
N LEU A 83 3.17 2.99 -13.95
CA LEU A 83 3.98 2.58 -15.08
C LEU A 83 4.76 1.31 -14.73
N ILE A 84 5.00 0.49 -15.74
CA ILE A 84 5.93 -0.63 -15.73
C ILE A 84 7.02 -0.34 -16.76
N TRP A 85 8.27 -0.58 -16.38
CA TRP A 85 9.39 -0.62 -17.29
C TRP A 85 10.09 -1.97 -17.14
N LEU A 86 10.45 -2.57 -18.28
CA LEU A 86 11.19 -3.83 -18.34
C LEU A 86 12.52 -3.59 -19.07
N PRO A 87 13.60 -4.29 -18.71
CA PRO A 87 14.80 -4.28 -19.53
C PRO A 87 14.50 -4.71 -20.97
N PRO A 88 15.18 -4.12 -21.98
CA PRO A 88 14.95 -4.44 -23.38
C PRO A 88 15.01 -5.96 -23.65
N GLY A 89 14.05 -6.47 -24.43
CA GLY A 89 13.98 -7.88 -24.81
C GLY A 89 13.45 -8.84 -23.73
N THR A 90 13.13 -8.33 -22.53
CA THR A 90 12.56 -9.14 -21.45
C THR A 90 11.03 -9.04 -21.40
N LYS A 91 10.39 -10.02 -20.74
CA LYS A 91 8.93 -10.12 -20.64
C LYS A 91 8.51 -10.53 -19.23
N MET A 92 7.37 -10.02 -18.79
CA MET A 92 6.67 -10.56 -17.62
C MET A 92 6.08 -11.94 -17.94
N SER A 93 5.81 -12.72 -16.90
CA SER A 93 5.16 -14.04 -17.02
C SER A 93 4.01 -14.20 -16.03
N ARG A 94 2.95 -14.91 -16.45
CA ARG A 94 1.91 -15.38 -15.54
C ARG A 94 2.36 -16.66 -14.86
N ILE A 95 2.43 -16.65 -13.53
CA ILE A 95 2.59 -17.88 -12.71
C ILE A 95 1.20 -18.43 -12.35
N ASN A 96 0.32 -17.54 -11.88
CA ASN A 96 -1.07 -17.80 -11.51
C ASN A 96 -1.84 -16.47 -11.57
N ASP A 97 -3.06 -16.43 -11.04
CA ASP A 97 -3.88 -15.21 -11.08
C ASP A 97 -3.45 -14.12 -10.08
N GLY A 98 -2.35 -14.35 -9.36
CA GLY A 98 -1.70 -13.44 -8.43
C GLY A 98 -0.74 -12.48 -9.11
N LEU A 99 0.31 -12.09 -8.39
CA LEU A 99 1.32 -11.14 -8.87
C LEU A 99 2.01 -11.69 -10.13
N LEU A 100 2.14 -10.87 -11.18
CA LEU A 100 2.95 -11.22 -12.35
C LEU A 100 4.40 -11.43 -11.94
N ASP A 101 5.09 -12.36 -12.60
CA ASP A 101 6.55 -12.44 -12.47
C ASP A 101 7.21 -11.41 -13.38
N PHE A 102 8.06 -10.59 -12.78
CA PHE A 102 8.78 -9.52 -13.46
C PHE A 102 10.24 -9.94 -13.65
N PRO A 103 10.85 -9.71 -14.81
CA PRO A 103 12.27 -10.00 -15.03
C PRO A 103 13.17 -9.15 -14.12
N GLU A 104 14.38 -9.65 -13.86
CA GLU A 104 15.45 -8.91 -13.17
C GLU A 104 15.67 -7.54 -13.83
N GLY A 105 15.86 -6.48 -13.06
CA GLY A 105 15.99 -5.11 -13.56
C GLY A 105 14.67 -4.35 -13.78
N SER A 106 13.50 -5.01 -13.67
CA SER A 106 12.20 -4.34 -13.85
C SER A 106 11.98 -3.20 -12.86
N MET A 107 11.25 -2.17 -13.31
CA MET A 107 10.83 -1.04 -12.49
C MET A 107 9.32 -0.86 -12.54
N ILE A 108 8.72 -0.62 -11.37
CA ILE A 108 7.33 -0.18 -11.24
C ILE A 108 7.33 1.23 -10.66
N VAL A 109 6.68 2.15 -11.36
CA VAL A 109 6.56 3.56 -10.98
C VAL A 109 5.12 3.83 -10.55
N LYS A 110 4.95 4.56 -9.44
CA LYS A 110 3.65 5.09 -9.02
C LYS A 110 3.78 6.56 -8.67
N THR A 111 3.10 7.41 -9.42
CA THR A 111 3.08 8.86 -9.18
C THR A 111 1.74 9.28 -8.59
N PHE A 112 1.78 9.93 -7.43
CA PHE A 112 0.59 10.29 -6.64
C PHE A 112 0.35 11.79 -6.78
N TYR A 113 -0.86 12.16 -7.20
CA TYR A 113 -1.21 13.55 -7.48
C TYR A 113 -2.68 13.86 -7.21
N TYR A 114 -2.98 15.15 -7.20
CA TYR A 114 -4.33 15.69 -7.08
C TYR A 114 -4.53 16.74 -8.18
N PRO A 115 -5.56 16.63 -9.03
CA PRO A 115 -6.03 17.77 -9.80
C PRO A 115 -6.42 18.90 -8.83
N PHE A 116 -6.04 20.15 -9.13
CA PHE A 116 -6.42 21.30 -8.29
C PHE A 116 -7.95 21.44 -8.19
N ASP A 117 -8.66 21.12 -9.28
CA ASP A 117 -10.10 20.99 -9.34
C ASP A 117 -10.46 19.67 -10.04
N LYS A 118 -11.04 18.71 -9.32
CA LYS A 118 -11.42 17.40 -9.85
C LYS A 118 -12.63 17.43 -10.79
N ARG A 119 -13.24 18.60 -11.00
CA ARG A 119 -14.32 18.81 -11.96
C ARG A 119 -13.78 19.20 -13.34
N ASP A 120 -12.52 19.60 -13.41
CA ASP A 120 -11.84 20.03 -14.65
C ASP A 120 -10.80 18.99 -15.08
N ASN A 121 -11.03 18.39 -16.25
CA ASN A 121 -10.13 17.39 -16.83
C ASN A 121 -8.77 17.98 -17.28
N PHE A 122 -8.69 19.30 -17.43
CA PHE A 122 -7.47 20.03 -17.79
C PHE A 122 -6.84 20.73 -16.59
N SER A 123 -7.33 20.45 -15.38
CA SER A 123 -6.82 21.08 -14.17
C SER A 123 -5.34 20.79 -14.01
N ARG A 124 -4.59 21.81 -13.56
CA ARG A 124 -3.20 21.61 -13.15
C ARG A 124 -3.14 20.50 -12.09
N LEU A 125 -2.04 19.75 -12.07
CA LEU A 125 -1.81 18.73 -11.08
C LEU A 125 -0.95 19.27 -9.93
N HIS A 126 -1.32 18.95 -8.71
CA HIS A 126 -0.44 18.96 -7.55
C HIS A 126 0.12 17.55 -7.40
N ILE A 127 1.32 17.33 -7.95
CA ILE A 127 2.05 16.07 -7.82
C ILE A 127 2.79 16.08 -6.48
N VAL A 128 2.60 15.03 -5.70
CA VAL A 128 3.08 14.96 -4.32
C VAL A 128 4.36 14.14 -4.25
N GLU A 129 4.31 12.92 -4.78
CA GLU A 129 5.40 11.95 -4.68
C GLU A 129 5.43 10.98 -5.87
N THR A 130 6.57 10.32 -6.05
CA THR A 130 6.72 9.19 -6.97
C THR A 130 7.48 8.06 -6.30
N ARG A 131 6.84 6.90 -6.22
CA ARG A 131 7.42 5.68 -5.63
C ARG A 131 7.97 4.79 -6.72
N LEU A 132 9.19 4.31 -6.50
CA LEU A 132 9.85 3.32 -7.36
C LEU A 132 9.95 1.99 -6.63
N LEU A 133 9.63 0.91 -7.34
CA LEU A 133 10.04 -0.45 -7.00
C LEU A 133 10.98 -0.94 -8.09
N VAL A 134 12.21 -1.33 -7.75
CA VAL A 134 13.19 -1.84 -8.71
C VAL A 134 13.63 -3.25 -8.32
N LYS A 135 13.51 -4.21 -9.24
CA LYS A 135 13.98 -5.59 -9.03
C LYS A 135 15.49 -5.63 -9.30
N SER A 136 16.27 -5.89 -8.25
CA SER A 136 17.74 -6.02 -8.29
C SER A 136 18.16 -7.25 -7.48
N LYS A 137 19.02 -8.09 -8.06
CA LYS A 137 19.50 -9.37 -7.49
C LYS A 137 18.36 -10.26 -6.98
N GLY A 138 17.27 -10.35 -7.74
CA GLY A 138 16.10 -11.16 -7.38
C GLY A 138 15.22 -10.57 -6.27
N LYS A 139 15.54 -9.38 -5.74
CA LYS A 139 14.77 -8.70 -4.69
C LYS A 139 14.20 -7.37 -5.18
N TRP A 140 13.05 -6.98 -4.65
CA TRP A 140 12.50 -5.64 -4.88
C TRP A 140 13.08 -4.64 -3.89
N ASN A 141 13.53 -3.49 -4.41
CA ASN A 141 14.04 -2.37 -3.63
C ASN A 141 13.04 -1.22 -3.76
N THR A 142 12.86 -0.42 -2.70
CA THR A 142 11.83 0.64 -2.67
C THR A 142 12.46 2.02 -2.48
N ALA A 143 12.01 3.00 -3.26
CA ALA A 143 12.31 4.41 -3.04
C ALA A 143 11.07 5.26 -3.14
N ASP A 144 11.09 6.40 -2.44
CA ASP A 144 10.09 7.45 -2.58
C ASP A 144 10.79 8.76 -2.95
N TYR A 145 10.19 9.50 -3.88
CA TYR A 145 10.69 10.78 -4.37
C TYR A 145 9.65 11.86 -4.09
N LYS A 146 10.03 12.87 -3.32
CA LYS A 146 9.16 14.02 -3.03
C LYS A 146 9.28 15.04 -4.17
N TRP A 147 8.15 15.38 -4.78
CA TRP A 147 8.13 16.43 -5.81
C TRP A 147 8.36 17.80 -5.21
N THR A 148 9.20 18.58 -5.89
CA THR A 148 9.50 19.96 -5.51
C THR A 148 8.28 20.86 -5.74
N ASP A 149 8.24 22.01 -5.07
CA ASP A 149 7.13 22.96 -5.22
C ASP A 149 7.07 23.58 -6.63
N GLY A 150 8.22 23.63 -7.34
CA GLY A 150 8.29 24.02 -8.74
C GLY A 150 7.70 23.00 -9.72
N GLN A 151 7.38 21.78 -9.26
CA GLN A 151 6.79 20.70 -10.07
C GLN A 151 7.63 20.35 -11.33
N SER A 152 8.93 20.62 -11.32
CA SER A 152 9.82 20.30 -12.45
C SER A 152 10.58 19.00 -12.27
N ASP A 153 10.75 18.54 -11.02
CA ASP A 153 11.44 17.31 -10.66
C ASP A 153 11.06 16.87 -9.23
N ALA A 154 11.55 15.69 -8.83
CA ALA A 154 11.40 15.12 -7.50
C ALA A 154 12.74 14.57 -6.97
N GLN A 155 12.94 14.66 -5.67
CA GLN A 155 14.18 14.25 -5.00
C GLN A 155 13.93 13.05 -4.09
N LEU A 156 14.91 12.14 -4.04
CA LEU A 156 14.88 10.96 -3.17
C LEU A 156 14.64 11.37 -1.71
N PHE A 157 13.62 10.81 -1.08
CA PHE A 157 13.10 11.28 0.20
C PHE A 157 12.94 10.14 1.22
N PRO A 158 14.05 9.56 1.71
CA PRO A 158 14.02 8.34 2.53
C PRO A 158 13.43 8.55 3.93
N SER A 159 13.46 9.79 4.45
CA SER A 159 12.97 10.13 5.78
C SER A 159 11.44 10.04 5.90
N GLY A 160 10.72 10.16 4.78
CA GLY A 160 9.29 10.41 4.80
C GLY A 160 8.96 11.80 5.38
N GLY A 161 7.69 12.16 5.35
CA GLY A 161 7.23 13.47 5.83
C GLY A 161 5.77 13.71 5.50
N SER A 162 5.27 14.90 5.80
CA SER A 162 3.91 15.30 5.47
C SER A 162 3.89 16.52 4.56
N LYS A 163 2.83 16.65 3.76
CA LYS A 163 2.53 17.83 2.96
C LYS A 163 1.03 18.09 3.03
N LEU A 164 0.65 19.32 3.34
CA LEU A 164 -0.75 19.72 3.23
C LEU A 164 -1.10 19.85 1.74
N VAL A 165 -2.13 19.15 1.30
CA VAL A 165 -2.63 19.20 -0.07
C VAL A 165 -4.05 19.74 -0.06
N THR A 166 -4.27 20.80 -0.81
CA THR A 166 -5.59 21.43 -0.96
C THR A 166 -6.07 21.27 -2.40
N TYR A 167 -7.32 20.81 -2.58
CA TYR A 167 -7.95 20.66 -3.90
C TYR A 167 -9.47 20.79 -3.80
N THR A 168 -10.12 21.06 -4.92
CA THR A 168 -11.59 21.04 -5.04
C THR A 168 -12.04 19.64 -5.47
N ASP A 169 -12.93 19.01 -4.70
CA ASP A 169 -13.45 17.68 -5.03
C ASP A 169 -14.56 17.73 -6.09
N LYS A 170 -15.07 16.55 -6.49
CA LYS A 170 -16.13 16.43 -7.49
C LYS A 170 -17.46 17.09 -7.09
N SER A 171 -17.70 17.28 -5.78
CA SER A 171 -18.89 18.01 -5.28
C SER A 171 -18.72 19.53 -5.33
N GLY A 172 -17.51 20.03 -5.62
CA GLY A 172 -17.17 21.45 -5.58
C GLY A 172 -16.68 21.92 -4.21
N ALA A 173 -16.54 21.03 -3.23
CA ALA A 173 -16.05 21.38 -1.90
C ALA A 173 -14.52 21.45 -1.89
N MET A 174 -13.97 22.47 -1.23
CA MET A 174 -12.53 22.54 -0.97
C MET A 174 -12.15 21.54 0.12
N ARG A 175 -11.16 20.70 -0.18
CA ARG A 175 -10.60 19.71 0.73
C ARG A 175 -9.18 20.09 1.08
N SER A 176 -8.79 19.79 2.32
CA SER A 176 -7.42 19.91 2.80
C SER A 176 -7.02 18.60 3.47
N ILE A 177 -5.97 17.96 2.95
CA ILE A 177 -5.51 16.64 3.37
C ILE A 177 -4.07 16.77 3.88
N PRO A 178 -3.78 16.35 5.13
CA PRO A 178 -2.42 16.21 5.60
C PRO A 178 -1.82 14.93 4.99
N TYR A 179 -1.39 14.99 3.72
CA TYR A 179 -0.86 13.84 3.00
C TYR A 179 0.43 13.37 3.65
N GLN A 180 0.56 12.06 3.88
CA GLN A 180 1.76 11.45 4.46
C GLN A 180 2.58 10.73 3.38
N ILE A 181 3.77 11.26 3.11
CA ILE A 181 4.81 10.59 2.32
C ILE A 181 5.49 9.55 3.22
N PRO A 182 5.45 8.25 2.88
CA PRO A 182 6.05 7.22 3.71
C PRO A 182 7.57 7.34 3.72
N SER A 183 8.17 7.04 4.87
CA SER A 183 9.61 6.79 4.94
C SER A 183 9.95 5.45 4.30
N LYS A 184 11.24 5.22 4.03
CA LYS A 184 11.72 3.91 3.60
C LYS A 184 11.27 2.76 4.52
N LYS A 185 11.27 3.00 5.84
CA LYS A 185 10.78 2.03 6.85
C LYS A 185 9.26 1.80 6.75
N ASN A 186 8.50 2.82 6.38
CA ASN A 186 7.06 2.70 6.18
C ASN A 186 6.72 1.95 4.88
N CYS A 187 7.51 2.11 3.82
CA CYS A 187 7.31 1.36 2.56
C CYS A 187 7.35 -0.15 2.78
N VAL A 188 8.37 -0.64 3.51
CA VAL A 188 8.50 -2.08 3.81
C VAL A 188 7.44 -2.58 4.79
N THR A 189 6.74 -1.69 5.53
CA THR A 189 5.67 -2.13 6.44
C THR A 189 4.51 -2.78 5.68
N CYS A 190 4.18 -2.28 4.49
CA CYS A 190 3.12 -2.84 3.65
C CYS A 190 3.66 -3.80 2.59
N HIS A 191 4.85 -3.52 2.05
CA HIS A 191 5.43 -4.28 0.95
C HIS A 191 6.19 -5.54 1.39
N ASN A 192 6.18 -5.93 2.67
CA ASN A 192 6.91 -7.09 3.17
C ASN A 192 5.98 -8.27 3.51
N SER A 193 6.37 -9.46 3.07
CA SER A 193 5.76 -10.73 3.45
C SER A 193 6.87 -11.74 3.73
N ASN A 194 6.94 -12.25 4.97
CA ASN A 194 8.02 -13.11 5.46
C ASN A 194 9.44 -12.63 5.07
N GLY A 195 9.72 -11.34 5.24
CA GLY A 195 11.05 -10.79 4.93
C GLY A 195 11.27 -10.44 3.45
N THR A 196 10.35 -10.80 2.55
CA THR A 196 10.47 -10.50 1.11
C THR A 196 9.66 -9.27 0.73
N ILE A 197 10.29 -8.32 0.02
CA ILE A 197 9.61 -7.15 -0.54
C ILE A 197 8.90 -7.53 -1.85
N PHE A 198 7.64 -7.13 -2.03
CA PHE A 198 6.86 -7.44 -3.24
C PHE A 198 5.95 -6.27 -3.69
N PRO A 199 5.68 -6.12 -5.00
CA PRO A 199 4.71 -5.15 -5.49
C PRO A 199 3.26 -5.43 -5.05
N ILE A 200 2.55 -4.36 -4.71
CA ILE A 200 1.11 -4.40 -4.41
C ILE A 200 0.35 -3.81 -5.61
N GLY A 201 -0.63 -4.55 -6.12
CA GLY A 201 -1.51 -4.08 -7.20
C GLY A 201 -1.48 -4.92 -8.47
N PRO A 202 -0.33 -5.12 -9.14
CA PRO A 202 -0.25 -5.70 -10.49
C PRO A 202 -0.38 -7.23 -10.47
N LYS A 203 -1.47 -7.70 -9.88
CA LYS A 203 -1.89 -9.10 -9.96
C LYS A 203 -2.67 -9.29 -11.25
N VAL A 204 -2.49 -10.43 -11.92
CA VAL A 204 -3.23 -10.81 -13.13
C VAL A 204 -4.71 -10.54 -12.95
N ARG A 205 -5.33 -11.02 -11.87
CA ARG A 205 -6.77 -10.77 -11.61
C ARG A 205 -7.16 -9.29 -11.55
N ASN A 206 -6.32 -8.43 -10.97
CA ASN A 206 -6.63 -7.01 -10.83
C ASN A 206 -6.31 -6.20 -12.09
N MET A 207 -5.66 -6.82 -13.08
CA MET A 207 -5.34 -6.25 -14.38
C MET A 207 -6.16 -6.88 -15.51
N ASN A 208 -6.81 -8.02 -15.27
CA ASN A 208 -7.61 -8.75 -16.25
C ASN A 208 -9.00 -8.12 -16.41
N PHE A 209 -9.04 -6.93 -16.99
CA PHE A 209 -10.27 -6.23 -17.34
C PHE A 209 -10.01 -5.31 -18.53
N ASP A 210 -11.11 -4.94 -19.16
CA ASP A 210 -11.14 -4.08 -20.32
C ASP A 210 -10.91 -2.61 -19.95
N VAL A 211 -9.98 -1.97 -20.65
CA VAL A 211 -9.63 -0.55 -20.46
C VAL A 211 -9.87 0.25 -21.73
N PRO A 212 -10.25 1.54 -21.64
CA PRO A 212 -10.30 2.41 -22.80
C PRO A 212 -8.90 2.57 -23.42
N ALA A 213 -8.80 2.39 -24.73
CA ALA A 213 -7.57 2.54 -25.51
C ALA A 213 -7.90 3.15 -26.89
N GLU A 214 -7.54 4.41 -27.12
CA GLU A 214 -7.64 5.12 -28.41
C GLU A 214 -8.81 4.69 -29.33
N GLY A 215 -10.04 5.01 -28.91
CA GLY A 215 -11.25 4.76 -29.71
C GLY A 215 -11.80 3.33 -29.66
N LYS A 216 -11.16 2.43 -28.91
CA LYS A 216 -11.65 1.08 -28.60
C LYS A 216 -11.55 0.78 -27.11
N THR A 217 -12.08 -0.36 -26.73
CA THR A 217 -11.88 -0.98 -25.42
C THR A 217 -11.09 -2.27 -25.65
N GLU A 218 -10.04 -2.49 -24.86
CA GLU A 218 -9.28 -3.74 -24.92
C GLU A 218 -8.76 -4.18 -23.56
N ASN A 219 -8.54 -5.47 -23.38
CA ASN A 219 -7.92 -6.00 -22.18
C ASN A 219 -6.42 -5.64 -22.16
N GLN A 220 -5.98 -4.96 -21.10
CA GLN A 220 -4.59 -4.49 -21.01
C GLN A 220 -3.56 -5.62 -20.98
N LEU A 221 -3.90 -6.81 -20.46
CA LEU A 221 -2.98 -7.96 -20.47
C LEU A 221 -2.79 -8.49 -21.89
N GLU A 222 -3.86 -8.53 -22.70
CA GLU A 222 -3.73 -8.86 -24.12
C GLU A 222 -2.92 -7.81 -24.87
N ALA A 223 -3.14 -6.52 -24.58
CA ALA A 223 -2.32 -5.44 -25.15
C ALA A 223 -0.84 -5.63 -24.81
N PHE A 224 -0.52 -6.00 -23.56
CA PHE A 224 0.84 -6.30 -23.12
C PHE A 224 1.44 -7.53 -23.82
N GLN A 225 0.63 -8.55 -24.12
CA GLN A 225 1.06 -9.69 -24.94
C GLN A 225 1.35 -9.27 -26.39
N LYS A 226 0.48 -8.46 -27.00
CA LYS A 226 0.60 -7.98 -28.39
C LYS A 226 1.86 -7.14 -28.59
N ILE A 227 2.19 -6.25 -27.65
CA ILE A 227 3.41 -5.42 -27.70
C ILE A 227 4.66 -6.15 -27.18
N GLY A 228 4.52 -7.42 -26.78
CA GLY A 228 5.63 -8.30 -26.47
C GLY A 228 6.28 -8.10 -25.10
N ILE A 229 5.61 -7.47 -24.13
CA ILE A 229 6.13 -7.28 -22.76
C ILE A 229 5.58 -8.29 -21.73
N LEU A 230 4.64 -9.13 -22.16
CA LEU A 230 4.05 -10.20 -21.36
C LEU A 230 4.02 -11.49 -22.19
N ASN A 231 4.45 -12.61 -21.61
CA ASN A 231 4.34 -13.91 -22.25
C ASN A 231 2.88 -14.28 -22.51
N HIS A 232 2.63 -14.96 -23.63
CA HIS A 232 1.27 -15.30 -24.06
C HIS A 232 0.60 -16.31 -23.13
N PHE A 233 -0.63 -16.01 -22.71
CA PHE A 233 -1.58 -16.95 -22.14
C PHE A 233 -3.01 -16.56 -22.54
N ASP A 234 -3.96 -17.45 -22.26
CA ASP A 234 -5.38 -17.20 -22.44
C ASP A 234 -5.93 -16.36 -21.27
N VAL A 235 -6.14 -15.07 -21.50
CA VAL A 235 -6.61 -14.12 -20.46
C VAL A 235 -8.02 -14.46 -19.98
N HIS A 236 -8.85 -15.09 -20.81
CA HIS A 236 -10.22 -15.47 -20.47
C HIS A 236 -10.27 -16.66 -19.51
N LYS A 237 -9.18 -17.42 -19.38
CA LYS A 237 -9.01 -18.49 -18.38
C LYS A 237 -8.41 -18.01 -17.06
N SER A 238 -8.13 -16.72 -16.92
CA SER A 238 -7.63 -16.13 -15.68
C SER A 238 -8.77 -15.45 -14.93
N ALA A 239 -8.74 -15.48 -13.60
CA ALA A 239 -9.72 -14.73 -12.81
C ALA A 239 -9.65 -13.21 -13.12
N SER A 240 -10.76 -12.51 -12.90
CA SER A 240 -10.83 -11.04 -12.89
C SER A 240 -11.28 -10.57 -11.51
N LEU A 241 -10.72 -9.46 -11.05
CA LEU A 241 -11.14 -8.81 -9.81
C LEU A 241 -12.25 -7.80 -10.14
N PRO A 242 -13.40 -7.84 -9.45
CA PRO A 242 -14.43 -6.84 -9.60
C PRO A 242 -13.90 -5.41 -9.40
N GLN A 243 -14.50 -4.45 -10.10
CA GLN A 243 -14.26 -3.04 -9.84
C GLN A 243 -15.06 -2.64 -8.58
N ALA A 244 -14.37 -2.32 -7.50
CA ALA A 244 -15.04 -1.85 -6.29
C ALA A 244 -15.85 -0.58 -6.60
N PHE A 245 -17.02 -0.47 -5.96
CA PHE A 245 -18.00 0.60 -6.17
C PHE A 245 -18.70 0.61 -7.53
N ASN A 246 -18.44 -0.37 -8.42
CA ASN A 246 -19.31 -0.61 -9.57
C ASN A 246 -20.53 -1.42 -9.12
N THR A 247 -21.72 -0.82 -9.26
CA THR A 247 -23.01 -1.36 -8.80
C THR A 247 -23.52 -2.55 -9.60
N ASP A 248 -22.90 -2.87 -10.73
CA ASP A 248 -23.21 -4.06 -11.52
C ASP A 248 -22.74 -5.35 -10.81
N TYR A 249 -21.80 -5.23 -9.85
CA TYR A 249 -21.33 -6.33 -9.02
C TYR A 249 -22.12 -6.43 -7.71
N SER A 250 -22.20 -7.64 -7.16
CA SER A 250 -22.78 -7.87 -5.83
C SER A 250 -22.04 -7.06 -4.75
N VAL A 251 -22.73 -6.72 -3.64
CA VAL A 251 -22.09 -6.03 -2.51
C VAL A 251 -20.91 -6.82 -1.93
N GLU A 252 -21.01 -8.16 -1.95
CA GLU A 252 -19.93 -9.05 -1.55
C GLU A 252 -18.72 -8.87 -2.48
N ASP A 253 -18.91 -8.95 -3.79
CA ASP A 253 -17.84 -8.81 -4.78
C ASP A 253 -17.13 -7.47 -4.68
N GLN A 254 -17.92 -6.39 -4.59
CA GLN A 254 -17.38 -5.04 -4.41
C GLN A 254 -16.54 -4.94 -3.13
N ALA A 255 -17.09 -5.38 -1.99
CA ALA A 255 -16.41 -5.27 -0.69
C ALA A 255 -15.15 -6.14 -0.62
N ARG A 256 -15.18 -7.35 -1.16
CA ARG A 256 -14.04 -8.26 -1.16
C ARG A 256 -12.96 -7.81 -2.13
N ALA A 257 -13.31 -7.23 -3.28
CA ALA A 257 -12.35 -6.60 -4.17
C ALA A 257 -11.67 -5.39 -3.50
N TYR A 258 -12.45 -4.58 -2.77
CA TYR A 258 -11.92 -3.49 -1.97
C TYR A 258 -10.94 -3.99 -0.89
N MET A 259 -11.29 -5.06 -0.16
CA MET A 259 -10.41 -5.68 0.84
C MET A 259 -9.15 -6.34 0.23
N GLU A 260 -9.23 -6.92 -0.97
CA GLU A 260 -8.08 -7.55 -1.66
C GLU A 260 -6.92 -6.56 -1.82
N ILE A 261 -7.19 -5.36 -2.33
CA ILE A 261 -6.13 -4.38 -2.57
C ILE A 261 -5.76 -3.60 -1.30
N ASN A 262 -6.73 -3.25 -0.45
CA ASN A 262 -6.52 -2.38 0.70
C ASN A 262 -6.07 -3.12 1.97
N CYS A 263 -6.31 -4.44 2.07
CA CYS A 263 -6.10 -5.18 3.32
C CYS A 263 -5.33 -6.49 3.14
N ALA A 264 -5.60 -7.26 2.07
CA ALA A 264 -5.10 -8.63 1.94
C ALA A 264 -3.57 -8.76 1.83
N HIS A 265 -2.86 -7.71 1.41
CA HIS A 265 -1.40 -7.69 1.41
C HIS A 265 -0.80 -7.79 2.83
N CYS A 266 -1.53 -7.34 3.85
CA CYS A 266 -1.19 -7.55 5.27
C CYS A 266 -1.91 -8.78 5.86
N HIS A 267 -3.18 -8.96 5.50
CA HIS A 267 -4.09 -10.00 5.99
C HIS A 267 -4.04 -11.24 5.09
N ASN A 268 -2.92 -11.97 5.15
CA ASN A 268 -2.69 -13.25 4.49
C ASN A 268 -1.76 -14.12 5.36
N PRO A 269 -1.59 -15.43 5.07
CA PRO A 269 -0.82 -16.35 5.91
C PRO A 269 0.64 -15.96 6.17
N THR A 270 1.25 -15.17 5.28
CA THR A 270 2.66 -14.75 5.36
C THR A 270 2.82 -13.24 5.59
N GLY A 271 1.71 -12.51 5.67
CA GLY A 271 1.68 -11.07 5.85
C GLY A 271 1.81 -10.64 7.30
N ARG A 272 2.00 -9.33 7.51
CA ARG A 272 2.21 -8.74 8.83
C ARG A 272 1.05 -9.01 9.82
N ALA A 273 -0.16 -9.19 9.32
CA ALA A 273 -1.34 -9.45 10.16
C ALA A 273 -1.66 -10.95 10.29
N LYS A 274 -0.75 -11.87 9.94
CA LYS A 274 -0.99 -13.32 9.97
C LYS A 274 -1.51 -13.83 11.32
N GLU A 275 -1.04 -13.27 12.44
CA GLU A 275 -1.45 -13.65 13.80
C GLU A 275 -2.93 -13.36 14.09
N THR A 276 -3.56 -12.46 13.33
CA THR A 276 -5.01 -12.22 13.44
C THR A 276 -5.84 -13.37 12.87
N ARG A 277 -5.23 -14.22 12.03
CA ARG A 277 -5.91 -15.28 11.26
C ARG A 277 -7.10 -14.78 10.42
N LEU A 278 -7.12 -13.48 10.14
CA LEU A 278 -8.05 -12.82 9.21
C LEU A 278 -7.34 -12.76 7.85
N TYR A 279 -7.86 -13.50 6.88
CA TYR A 279 -7.27 -13.63 5.54
C TYR A 279 -8.22 -13.05 4.51
N LEU A 280 -7.84 -11.95 3.89
CA LEU A 280 -8.77 -11.09 3.14
C LEU A 280 -8.58 -11.16 1.62
N SER A 281 -7.89 -12.19 1.12
CA SER A 281 -7.71 -12.30 -0.33
C SER A 281 -9.02 -12.67 -1.02
N TYR A 282 -9.32 -12.01 -2.13
CA TYR A 282 -10.54 -12.24 -2.92
C TYR A 282 -10.68 -13.70 -3.34
N SER A 283 -9.57 -14.36 -3.67
CA SER A 283 -9.55 -15.76 -4.13
C SER A 283 -9.84 -16.80 -3.05
N LEU A 284 -9.93 -16.42 -1.77
CA LEU A 284 -10.23 -17.36 -0.68
C LEU A 284 -11.74 -17.50 -0.49
N PRO A 285 -12.33 -18.70 -0.44
CA PRO A 285 -13.74 -18.85 -0.06
C PRO A 285 -14.06 -18.17 1.29
N LEU A 286 -15.28 -17.64 1.46
CA LEU A 286 -15.67 -16.87 2.67
C LEU A 286 -15.35 -17.60 3.98
N HIS A 287 -15.61 -18.91 4.06
CA HIS A 287 -15.36 -19.73 5.24
C HIS A 287 -13.86 -19.81 5.63
N GLN A 288 -12.93 -19.48 4.73
CA GLN A 288 -11.49 -19.47 4.98
C GLN A 288 -10.94 -18.09 5.37
N THR A 289 -11.77 -17.04 5.32
CA THR A 289 -11.31 -15.66 5.54
C THR A 289 -11.32 -15.25 7.01
N SER A 290 -12.10 -15.92 7.86
CA SER A 290 -12.49 -15.48 9.22
C SER A 290 -13.34 -14.19 9.27
N ILE A 291 -13.87 -13.68 8.15
CA ILE A 291 -14.74 -12.49 8.13
C ILE A 291 -15.99 -12.69 9.02
N LEU A 292 -16.61 -13.87 8.95
CA LEU A 292 -17.79 -14.21 9.77
C LEU A 292 -17.51 -14.14 11.27
N ARG A 293 -16.33 -14.59 11.70
CA ARG A 293 -15.89 -14.54 13.10
C ARG A 293 -15.59 -13.11 13.54
N ASP A 294 -14.93 -12.34 12.69
CA ASP A 294 -14.31 -11.06 13.06
C ASP A 294 -15.16 -9.82 12.73
N GLN A 295 -16.41 -9.97 12.30
CA GLN A 295 -17.29 -8.88 11.86
C GLN A 295 -17.24 -7.64 12.77
N LYS A 296 -17.46 -7.79 14.08
CA LYS A 296 -17.43 -6.68 15.05
C LYS A 296 -16.07 -5.97 15.11
N SER A 297 -14.98 -6.74 15.02
CA SER A 297 -13.61 -6.21 15.03
C SER A 297 -13.30 -5.46 13.75
N ILE A 298 -13.72 -5.99 12.60
CA ILE A 298 -13.57 -5.35 11.28
C ILE A 298 -14.28 -4.00 11.31
N LEU A 299 -15.59 -3.97 11.61
CA LEU A 299 -16.40 -2.74 11.64
C LEU A 299 -15.81 -1.68 12.57
N ARG A 300 -15.43 -2.08 13.78
CA ARG A 300 -14.84 -1.16 14.75
C ARG A 300 -13.52 -0.58 14.24
N LYS A 301 -12.61 -1.43 13.75
CA LYS A 301 -11.25 -1.00 13.38
C LYS A 301 -11.22 -0.17 12.09
N THR A 302 -12.08 -0.47 11.12
CA THR A 302 -12.18 0.33 9.89
C THR A 302 -12.92 1.64 10.14
N GLY A 303 -13.97 1.64 10.98
CA GLY A 303 -14.77 2.82 11.27
C GLY A 303 -14.10 3.86 12.18
N ASN A 304 -13.12 3.48 12.99
CA ASN A 304 -12.45 4.40 13.93
C ASN A 304 -11.00 4.75 13.52
N ARG A 305 -10.61 4.47 12.27
CA ARG A 305 -9.25 4.69 11.73
C ARG A 305 -8.14 3.91 12.47
N SER A 306 -8.47 2.86 13.23
CA SER A 306 -7.45 1.94 13.78
C SER A 306 -6.83 1.06 12.69
N MET A 307 -7.52 0.90 11.56
CA MET A 307 -7.02 0.27 10.34
C MET A 307 -7.42 1.08 9.10
N PRO A 308 -6.53 1.17 8.09
CA PRO A 308 -5.17 0.64 8.09
C PRO A 308 -4.23 1.44 9.01
N LYS A 309 -3.17 0.80 9.53
CA LYS A 309 -2.17 1.45 10.40
C LYS A 309 -1.23 2.42 9.66
N ALA A 310 -1.16 2.32 8.34
CA ALA A 310 -0.29 3.11 7.48
C ALA A 310 -0.91 3.23 6.09
N GLY A 311 -0.47 4.22 5.31
CA GLY A 311 -0.87 4.40 3.91
C GLY A 311 -2.09 5.31 3.69
N SER A 312 -2.75 5.78 4.76
CA SER A 312 -3.78 6.82 4.71
C SER A 312 -3.81 7.60 6.03
N THR A 313 -4.11 8.90 5.96
CA THR A 313 -4.31 9.78 7.12
C THR A 313 -5.79 10.05 7.42
N ILE A 314 -6.67 9.73 6.47
CA ILE A 314 -8.13 9.87 6.63
C ILE A 314 -8.86 8.54 6.44
N ILE A 315 -10.13 8.52 6.85
CA ILE A 315 -11.02 7.39 6.60
C ILE A 315 -11.50 7.46 5.15
N HIS A 316 -11.44 6.34 4.44
CA HIS A 316 -12.14 6.18 3.17
C HIS A 316 -13.59 5.82 3.46
N THR A 317 -14.46 6.84 3.51
CA THR A 317 -15.86 6.69 3.93
C THR A 317 -16.59 5.65 3.07
N GLU A 318 -16.44 5.73 1.76
CA GLU A 318 -17.05 4.83 0.79
C GLU A 318 -16.61 3.39 1.01
N GLY A 319 -15.30 3.17 1.23
CA GLY A 319 -14.75 1.85 1.56
C GLY A 319 -15.27 1.29 2.88
N VAL A 320 -15.41 2.12 3.92
CA VAL A 320 -15.96 1.68 5.22
C VAL A 320 -17.43 1.32 5.09
N GLU A 321 -18.22 2.13 4.39
CA GLU A 321 -19.65 1.86 4.20
C GLU A 321 -19.88 0.64 3.31
N LEU A 322 -19.03 0.40 2.31
CA LEU A 322 -19.07 -0.83 1.53
C LEU A 322 -18.79 -2.07 2.38
N ILE A 323 -17.79 -2.01 3.28
CA ILE A 323 -17.52 -3.09 4.24
C ILE A 323 -18.72 -3.29 5.20
N ARG A 324 -19.34 -2.20 5.66
CA ARG A 324 -20.52 -2.25 6.53
C ARG A 324 -21.71 -2.91 5.83
N ALA A 325 -21.99 -2.51 4.60
CA ALA A 325 -23.07 -3.07 3.79
C ALA A 325 -22.87 -4.57 3.55
N TYR A 326 -21.65 -5.00 3.24
CA TYR A 326 -21.33 -6.41 3.09
C TYR A 326 -21.49 -7.20 4.40
N ILE A 327 -20.96 -6.70 5.52
CA ILE A 327 -21.14 -7.40 6.81
C ILE A 327 -22.62 -7.49 7.19
N ALA A 328 -23.41 -6.44 6.90
CA ALA A 328 -24.86 -6.47 7.11
C ALA A 328 -25.56 -7.50 6.21
N SER A 329 -25.11 -7.69 4.95
CA SER A 329 -25.71 -8.68 4.05
C SER A 329 -25.49 -10.11 4.53
N LEU A 330 -24.32 -10.41 5.11
CA LEU A 330 -24.01 -11.73 5.68
C LEU A 330 -24.96 -12.14 6.82
N ASN A 331 -25.49 -11.17 7.56
CA ASN A 331 -26.40 -11.39 8.68
C ASN A 331 -27.87 -11.48 8.29
N LYS A 332 -28.22 -11.16 7.02
CA LYS A 332 -29.58 -11.35 6.48
C LYS A 332 -29.81 -12.76 5.93
N THR A 333 -28.73 -13.47 5.62
CA THR A 333 -28.71 -14.82 5.03
C THR A 333 -28.55 -15.95 6.07
N ASN A 334 -28.39 -15.62 7.35
CA ASN A 334 -28.37 -16.57 8.47
C ASN A 334 -29.63 -16.43 9.31
#